data_AF-A0A660XY82-F1
#
_entry.id   AF-A0A660XY82-F1
#
_cell.length_a   1.000
_cell.length_b   1.000
_cell.length_c   1.000
_cell.angle_alpha   90.00
_cell.angle_beta   90.00
_cell.angle_gamma   90.00
#
_symmetry.space_group_name_H-M   'P 1'
#
loop_
_entity.id
_entity.type
_entity.pdbx_description
1 polymer ?
#
loop_
_entity_poly.entity_id
_entity_poly.type
_entity_poly.pdbx_seq_one_letter_code
_entity_poly.pdbx_strand_id
1 'polypeptide(L)'
;MGMSSDLTLTDLTKTLCEIKIDNIDFKVTRHSLDEYSCILWIRDNRVCDRYEALGKFSRFDKRDIIFFVGRYTTSPELRELIEIKRFEKRISGLKPAFFQNLVEMCMEDRLKMYRELYNLDDVINRKEIRKKYRIMARRFHPDSGGDHISMAIINEAYKYLSEKAVD
;
A
#
# COMPACT_ATOMS: atom_id res chain seq x y z
N MET A 1 18.56 39.36 8.98
CA MET A 1 17.25 38.96 8.45
C MET A 1 17.51 38.07 7.24
N GLY A 2 16.99 36.85 7.25
CA GLY A 2 17.30 35.81 6.26
C GLY A 2 17.64 34.48 6.93
N MET A 3 16.70 33.95 7.73
CA MET A 3 16.78 32.56 8.17
C MET A 3 16.43 31.68 6.98
N SER A 4 17.38 30.84 6.59
CA SER A 4 17.24 29.79 5.60
C SER A 4 16.21 28.76 6.09
N SER A 5 14.98 28.86 5.58
CA SER A 5 13.92 27.88 5.80
C SER A 5 14.01 26.82 4.70
N ASP A 6 14.98 25.92 4.82
CA ASP A 6 15.04 24.67 4.05
C ASP A 6 15.37 23.52 5.01
N LEU A 7 14.42 23.25 5.92
CA LEU A 7 14.38 21.99 6.65
C LEU A 7 13.71 20.97 5.73
N THR A 8 14.50 20.27 4.92
CA THR A 8 14.03 19.07 4.24
C THR A 8 13.55 18.07 5.31
N LEU A 9 12.31 17.60 5.19
CA LEU A 9 11.66 16.61 6.08
C LEU A 9 12.46 15.32 6.34
N THR A 10 13.58 15.12 5.64
CA THR A 10 14.51 14.00 5.74
C THR A 10 15.28 13.91 7.06
N ASP A 11 15.40 15.00 7.83
CA ASP A 11 16.20 15.01 9.07
C ASP A 11 15.42 14.55 10.34
N LEU A 12 14.09 14.40 10.25
CA LEU A 12 13.24 14.13 11.41
C LEU A 12 13.00 12.63 11.71
N THR A 13 13.64 11.72 10.97
CA THR A 13 13.48 10.27 11.20
C THR A 13 14.84 9.58 11.36
N LYS A 14 15.44 9.76 12.54
CA LYS A 14 16.67 9.04 12.92
C LYS A 14 16.49 7.53 12.66
N THR A 15 17.30 7.00 11.75
CA THR A 15 17.38 5.56 11.48
C THR A 15 17.87 4.84 12.74
N LEU A 16 17.15 3.80 13.14
CA LEU A 16 17.46 2.96 14.30
C LEU A 16 18.15 1.66 13.90
N CYS A 17 17.75 1.08 12.76
CA CYS A 17 18.28 -0.18 12.25
C CYS A 17 18.00 -0.29 10.75
N GLU A 18 18.89 -0.98 10.03
CA GLU A 18 18.69 -1.40 8.66
C GLU A 18 19.01 -2.89 8.55
N ILE A 19 18.21 -3.63 7.79
CA ILE A 19 18.35 -5.07 7.58
C ILE A 19 18.20 -5.31 6.08
N LYS A 20 19.15 -6.00 5.46
CA LYS A 20 19.11 -6.34 4.04
C LYS A 20 19.06 -7.84 3.88
N ILE A 21 18.09 -8.33 3.12
CA ILE A 21 17.92 -9.76 2.80
C ILE A 21 17.68 -9.87 1.30
N ASP A 22 18.64 -10.43 0.59
CA ASP A 22 18.65 -10.54 -0.87
C ASP A 22 18.41 -9.18 -1.57
N ASN A 23 17.22 -8.99 -2.16
CA ASN A 23 16.83 -7.77 -2.87
C ASN A 23 15.85 -6.90 -2.08
N ILE A 24 15.59 -7.26 -0.82
CA ILE A 24 14.64 -6.56 0.05
C ILE A 24 15.42 -5.84 1.13
N ASP A 25 15.26 -4.53 1.17
CA ASP A 25 15.82 -3.67 2.20
C ASP A 25 14.73 -3.31 3.22
N PHE A 26 15.04 -3.48 4.49
CA PHE A 26 14.23 -3.03 5.60
C PHE A 26 14.94 -1.89 6.32
N LYS A 27 14.19 -0.86 6.67
CA LYS A 27 14.68 0.29 7.43
C LYS A 27 13.75 0.53 8.59
N VAL A 28 14.30 0.84 9.76
CA VAL A 28 13.51 1.22 10.94
C VAL A 28 13.86 2.63 11.32
N THR A 29 12.85 3.48 11.46
CA THR A 29 13.01 4.85 11.93
C THR A 29 12.14 5.12 13.14
N ARG A 30 12.49 6.13 13.94
CA ARG A 30 11.55 6.67 14.93
C ARG A 30 10.31 7.24 14.23
N HIS A 31 9.16 7.16 14.90
CA HIS A 31 7.96 7.84 14.46
C HIS A 31 8.09 9.34 14.76
N SER A 32 7.79 10.21 13.79
CA SER A 32 8.04 11.66 13.91
C SER A 32 7.21 12.35 14.99
N LEU A 33 6.02 11.83 15.28
CA LEU A 33 5.09 12.39 16.27
C LEU A 33 5.03 11.61 17.59
N ASP A 34 5.82 10.53 17.72
CA ASP A 34 5.73 9.61 18.85
C ASP A 34 7.12 9.02 19.13
N GLU A 35 7.83 9.59 20.10
CA GLU A 35 9.23 9.27 20.38
C GLU A 35 9.46 7.83 20.83
N TYR A 36 8.42 7.17 21.33
CA TYR A 36 8.51 5.81 21.84
C TYR A 36 8.35 4.78 20.72
N SER A 37 7.58 5.08 19.68
CA SER A 37 7.30 4.13 18.61
C SER A 37 8.27 4.22 17.44
N CYS A 38 8.33 3.15 16.66
CA CYS A 38 9.11 3.11 15.44
C CYS A 38 8.29 2.56 14.27
N ILE A 39 8.68 2.96 13.07
CA ILE A 39 8.09 2.52 11.81
C ILE A 39 9.10 1.59 11.14
N LEU A 40 8.63 0.40 10.77
CA LEU A 40 9.34 -0.52 9.91
C LEU A 40 8.94 -0.22 8.47
N TRP A 41 9.94 0.09 7.67
CA TRP A 41 9.85 0.36 6.24
C TRP A 41 10.42 -0.81 5.46
N ILE A 42 9.88 -1.06 4.27
CA ILE A 42 10.34 -2.05 3.32
C ILE A 42 10.57 -1.40 1.96
N ARG A 43 11.55 -1.91 1.23
CA ARG A 43 11.81 -1.60 -0.18
C ARG A 43 12.22 -2.87 -0.90
N ASP A 44 11.58 -3.18 -2.02
CA ASP A 44 12.03 -4.20 -2.95
C ASP A 44 12.81 -3.52 -4.09
N ASN A 45 14.12 -3.74 -4.11
CA ASN A 45 15.03 -3.10 -5.07
C ASN A 45 14.79 -3.54 -6.53
N ARG A 46 13.93 -4.54 -6.78
CA ARG A 46 13.56 -4.96 -8.14
C ARG A 46 12.37 -4.18 -8.70
N VAL A 47 11.50 -3.68 -7.83
CA VAL A 47 10.19 -3.14 -8.20
C VAL A 47 10.10 -1.64 -7.90
N CYS A 48 10.69 -1.18 -6.80
CA CYS A 48 10.51 0.17 -6.31
C CYS A 48 11.75 0.73 -5.63
N ASP A 49 12.16 1.94 -6.03
CA ASP A 49 13.29 2.64 -5.40
C ASP A 49 12.93 3.31 -4.07
N ARG A 50 11.64 3.33 -3.70
CA ARG A 50 11.13 4.04 -2.53
C ARG A 50 10.79 3.08 -1.39
N TYR A 51 11.02 3.55 -0.17
CA TYR A 51 10.58 2.86 1.04
C TYR A 51 9.08 3.06 1.27
N GLU A 52 8.40 1.97 1.60
CA GLU A 52 7.01 1.99 2.02
C GLU A 52 6.87 1.52 3.46
N ALA A 53 5.91 2.07 4.19
CA ALA A 53 5.66 1.64 5.56
C ALA A 53 5.06 0.22 5.57
N LEU A 54 5.77 -0.71 6.22
CA LEU A 54 5.35 -2.09 6.42
C LEU A 54 4.56 -2.24 7.72
N GLY A 55 4.93 -1.51 8.77
CA GLY A 55 4.25 -1.58 10.07
C GLY A 55 4.76 -0.57 11.10
N LYS A 56 4.06 -0.51 12.23
CA LYS A 56 4.41 0.30 13.40
C LYS A 56 4.65 -0.63 14.59
N PHE A 57 5.71 -0.40 15.34
CA PHE A 57 5.97 -1.03 16.63
C PHE A 57 5.80 0.00 17.73
N SER A 58 5.16 -0.37 18.85
CA SER A 58 4.95 0.52 20.00
C SER A 58 6.26 0.97 20.64
N ARG A 59 7.32 0.17 20.49
CA ARG A 59 8.69 0.49 20.90
C ARG A 59 9.72 -0.16 19.99
N PHE A 60 10.92 0.42 19.96
CA PHE A 60 12.05 -0.22 19.30
C PHE A 60 12.62 -1.36 20.17
N ASP A 61 12.42 -2.60 19.72
CA ASP A 61 13.15 -3.77 20.18
C ASP A 61 13.80 -4.45 18.97
N LYS A 62 15.13 -4.45 18.93
CA LYS A 62 15.89 -4.98 17.80
C LYS A 62 15.63 -6.48 17.57
N ARG A 63 15.41 -7.27 18.63
CA ARG A 63 15.15 -8.71 18.51
C ARG A 63 13.78 -8.96 17.90
N ASP A 64 12.76 -8.26 18.39
CA ASP A 64 11.40 -8.37 17.86
C ASP A 64 11.33 -7.97 16.39
N ILE A 65 12.04 -6.90 16.01
CA ILE A 65 12.14 -6.44 14.62
C ILE A 65 12.80 -7.49 13.74
N ILE A 66 13.97 -8.02 14.14
CA ILE A 66 14.68 -9.05 13.36
C ILE A 66 13.82 -10.31 13.24
N PHE A 67 13.17 -10.72 14.33
CA PHE A 67 12.28 -11.88 14.33
C PHE A 67 11.10 -11.69 13.38
N PHE A 68 10.47 -10.50 13.40
CA PHE A 68 9.41 -10.16 12.46
C PHE A 68 9.91 -10.18 11.01
N VAL A 69 11.05 -9.56 10.72
CA VAL A 69 11.64 -9.54 9.36
C VAL A 69 11.97 -10.96 8.89
N GLY A 70 12.53 -11.80 9.76
CA GLY A 70 12.78 -13.22 9.46
C GLY A 70 11.48 -13.97 9.15
N ARG A 71 10.41 -13.77 9.92
CA ARG A 71 9.10 -14.36 9.63
C ARG A 71 8.48 -13.84 8.34
N TYR A 72 8.58 -12.54 8.08
CA TYR A 72 8.05 -11.90 6.89
C TYR A 72 8.73 -12.44 5.62
N THR A 73 10.05 -12.62 5.65
CA THR A 73 10.81 -13.14 4.51
C THR A 73 10.59 -14.65 4.28
N THR A 74 10.28 -15.41 5.33
CA THR A 74 10.11 -16.87 5.24
C THR A 74 8.66 -17.36 5.10
N SER A 75 7.64 -16.57 5.48
CA SER A 75 6.23 -16.99 5.42
C SER A 75 5.44 -16.25 4.32
N PRO A 76 5.07 -16.94 3.22
CA PRO A 76 4.18 -16.39 2.19
C PRO A 76 2.82 -15.94 2.75
N GLU A 77 2.27 -16.68 3.72
CA GLU A 77 0.97 -16.39 4.32
C GLU A 77 1.00 -15.08 5.11
N LEU A 78 2.09 -14.82 5.84
CA LEU A 78 2.25 -13.56 6.56
C LEU A 78 2.37 -12.38 5.61
N ARG A 79 3.13 -12.52 4.52
CA ARG A 79 3.21 -11.48 3.47
C ARG A 79 1.84 -11.21 2.87
N GLU A 80 1.13 -12.27 2.51
CA GLU A 80 -0.21 -12.17 1.95
C GLU A 80 -1.18 -11.46 2.91
N LEU A 81 -1.15 -11.79 4.21
CA LEU A 81 -1.99 -11.15 5.22
C LEU A 81 -1.66 -9.66 5.39
N ILE A 82 -0.38 -9.31 5.38
CA ILE A 82 0.07 -7.92 5.49
C ILE A 82 -0.36 -7.13 4.26
N GLU A 83 -0.20 -7.69 3.06
CA GLU A 83 -0.64 -7.05 1.82
C GLU A 83 -2.16 -6.80 1.81
N ILE A 84 -2.98 -7.75 2.30
CA ILE A 84 -4.42 -7.52 2.49
C ILE A 84 -4.65 -6.31 3.39
N LYS A 85 -4.05 -6.28 4.58
CA LYS A 85 -4.26 -5.21 5.56
C LYS A 85 -3.81 -3.85 5.03
N ARG A 86 -2.69 -3.81 4.30
CA ARG A 86 -2.19 -2.59 3.65
C ARG A 86 -3.17 -2.11 2.59
N PHE A 87 -3.68 -3.02 1.77
CA PHE A 87 -4.69 -2.70 0.75
C PHE A 87 -6.00 -2.21 1.37
N GLU A 88 -6.52 -2.89 2.40
CA GLU A 88 -7.71 -2.47 3.16
C GLU A 88 -7.55 -1.07 3.73
N LYS A 89 -6.41 -0.80 4.37
CA LYS A 89 -6.09 0.53 4.92
C LYS A 89 -6.08 1.58 3.82
N ARG A 90 -5.46 1.28 2.67
CA ARG A 90 -5.40 2.21 1.53
C ARG A 90 -6.79 2.56 1.02
N ILE A 91 -7.62 1.56 0.74
CA ILE A 91 -8.98 1.80 0.23
C ILE A 91 -9.89 2.44 1.29
N SER A 92 -9.63 2.24 2.59
CA SER A 92 -10.42 2.86 3.65
C SER A 92 -10.34 4.39 3.64
N GLY A 93 -9.25 4.94 3.09
CA GLY A 93 -9.03 6.38 2.92
C GLY A 93 -9.61 6.96 1.63
N LEU A 94 -10.13 6.13 0.71
CA LEU A 94 -10.74 6.62 -0.53
C LEU A 94 -12.09 7.26 -0.24
N LYS A 95 -12.27 8.47 -0.78
CA LYS A 95 -13.51 9.25 -0.66
C LYS A 95 -14.39 9.05 -1.90
N PRO A 96 -15.72 9.23 -1.81
CA PRO A 96 -16.61 9.17 -2.99
C PRO A 96 -16.17 10.09 -4.15
N ALA A 97 -15.60 11.26 -3.84
CA ALA A 97 -15.05 12.18 -4.84
C ALA A 97 -13.97 11.53 -5.74
N PHE A 98 -13.20 10.56 -5.24
CA PHE A 98 -12.24 9.82 -6.06
C PHE A 98 -12.93 9.08 -7.20
N PHE A 99 -14.06 8.42 -6.93
CA PHE A 99 -14.81 7.67 -7.94
C PHE A 99 -15.56 8.59 -8.91
N GLN A 100 -16.05 9.73 -8.43
CA GLN A 100 -16.64 10.76 -9.30
C GLN A 100 -15.62 11.29 -10.30
N ASN A 101 -14.40 11.60 -9.85
CA ASN A 101 -13.32 12.03 -10.73
C ASN A 101 -13.01 10.97 -11.80
N LEU A 102 -13.05 9.68 -11.45
CA LEU A 102 -12.85 8.60 -12.44
C LEU A 102 -13.93 8.56 -13.52
N VAL A 103 -15.18 8.94 -13.20
CA VAL A 103 -16.26 9.02 -14.19
C VAL A 103 -15.99 10.12 -15.21
N GLU A 104 -15.42 11.24 -14.76
CA GLU A 104 -15.15 12.43 -15.58
C GLU A 104 -13.89 12.30 -16.44
N MET A 105 -13.00 11.35 -16.13
CA MET A 105 -11.78 11.10 -16.89
C MET A 105 -12.06 10.51 -18.27
N CYS A 106 -11.17 10.81 -19.21
CA CYS A 106 -11.14 10.12 -20.50
C CYS A 106 -10.80 8.63 -20.28
N MET A 107 -11.18 7.78 -21.24
CA MET A 107 -11.02 6.34 -21.09
C MET A 107 -9.57 5.93 -20.87
N GLU A 108 -8.62 6.51 -21.59
CA GLU A 108 -7.19 6.15 -21.49
C GLU A 108 -6.63 6.40 -20.08
N ASP A 109 -6.94 7.54 -19.49
CA ASP A 109 -6.49 7.87 -18.13
C ASP A 109 -7.22 7.02 -17.09
N ARG A 110 -8.51 6.75 -17.30
CA ARG A 110 -9.30 5.88 -16.43
C ARG A 110 -8.72 4.46 -16.37
N LEU A 111 -8.26 3.92 -17.50
CA LEU A 111 -7.61 2.60 -17.56
C LEU A 111 -6.29 2.55 -16.78
N LYS A 112 -5.50 3.62 -16.79
CA LYS A 112 -4.29 3.73 -15.95
C LYS A 112 -4.68 3.75 -14.47
N MET A 113 -5.68 4.55 -14.13
CA MET A 113 -6.17 4.65 -12.75
C MET A 113 -6.74 3.35 -12.21
N TYR A 114 -7.26 2.44 -13.04
CA TYR A 114 -7.70 1.12 -12.56
C TYR A 114 -6.56 0.30 -11.97
N ARG A 115 -5.37 0.36 -12.57
CA ARG A 115 -4.18 -0.32 -12.02
C ARG A 115 -3.80 0.28 -10.67
N GLU A 116 -3.82 1.61 -10.57
CA GLU A 116 -3.55 2.32 -9.32
C GLU A 116 -4.57 1.97 -8.23
N LEU A 117 -5.88 1.99 -8.57
CA LEU A 117 -6.98 1.61 -7.68
C LEU A 117 -6.85 0.18 -7.15
N TYR A 118 -6.25 -0.73 -7.92
CA TYR A 118 -5.97 -2.10 -7.48
C TYR A 118 -4.55 -2.29 -6.94
N ASN A 119 -3.68 -1.27 -6.89
CA ASN A 119 -2.27 -1.42 -6.47
C ASN A 119 -1.56 -2.56 -7.23
N LEU A 120 -1.71 -2.59 -8.55
CA LEU A 120 -1.13 -3.66 -9.37
C LEU A 120 0.16 -3.18 -10.00
N ASP A 121 1.13 -4.09 -10.04
CA ASP A 121 2.34 -3.95 -10.85
C ASP A 121 2.02 -4.18 -12.34
N ASP A 122 3.05 -4.16 -13.19
CA ASP A 122 2.89 -4.35 -14.64
C ASP A 122 2.30 -5.71 -15.02
N VAL A 123 2.62 -6.75 -14.25
CA VAL A 123 2.08 -8.10 -14.43
C VAL A 123 0.83 -8.27 -13.57
N ILE A 124 -0.30 -8.43 -14.24
CA ILE A 124 -1.61 -8.49 -13.59
C ILE A 124 -1.96 -9.96 -13.28
N ASN A 125 -1.91 -10.36 -12.01
CA ASN A 125 -2.30 -11.71 -11.58
C ASN A 125 -3.82 -11.81 -11.34
N ARG A 126 -4.48 -12.79 -11.98
CA ARG A 126 -5.93 -12.97 -11.88
C ARG A 126 -6.43 -13.27 -10.46
N LYS A 127 -5.71 -14.09 -9.68
CA LYS A 127 -6.08 -14.42 -8.30
C LYS A 127 -6.03 -13.19 -7.41
N GLU A 128 -5.01 -12.35 -7.61
CA GLU A 128 -4.81 -11.12 -6.87
C GLU A 128 -5.94 -10.10 -7.14
N ILE A 129 -6.28 -9.87 -8.41
CA ILE A 129 -7.38 -8.98 -8.78
C ILE A 129 -8.69 -9.44 -8.14
N ARG A 130 -9.01 -10.74 -8.25
CA ARG A 130 -10.25 -11.29 -7.71
C ARG A 130 -10.34 -11.08 -6.20
N LYS A 131 -9.22 -11.23 -5.51
CA LYS A 131 -9.12 -11.00 -4.06
C LYS A 131 -9.32 -9.53 -3.72
N LYS A 132 -8.60 -8.61 -4.37
CA LYS A 132 -8.73 -7.16 -4.17
C LYS A 132 -10.14 -6.64 -4.51
N TYR A 133 -10.75 -7.18 -5.56
CA TYR A 133 -12.15 -6.91 -5.91
C TYR A 133 -13.10 -7.28 -4.75
N ARG A 134 -12.98 -8.47 -4.16
CA ARG A 134 -13.84 -8.87 -3.03
C ARG A 134 -13.70 -7.92 -1.83
N ILE A 135 -12.48 -7.46 -1.56
CA ILE A 135 -12.21 -6.50 -0.48
C ILE A 135 -12.92 -5.16 -0.77
N MET A 136 -12.78 -4.62 -1.98
CA MET A 136 -13.43 -3.37 -2.37
C MET A 136 -14.94 -3.50 -2.44
N ALA A 137 -15.47 -4.57 -3.03
CA ALA A 137 -16.92 -4.83 -3.07
C ALA A 137 -17.51 -4.83 -1.66
N ARG A 138 -16.91 -5.56 -0.71
CA ARG A 138 -17.37 -5.55 0.68
C ARG A 138 -17.39 -4.15 1.30
N ARG A 139 -16.48 -3.27 0.90
CA ARG A 139 -16.35 -1.91 1.45
C ARG A 139 -17.30 -0.90 0.80
N PHE A 140 -17.46 -0.95 -0.51
CA PHE A 140 -18.15 0.07 -1.30
C PHE A 140 -19.51 -0.39 -1.84
N HIS A 141 -19.97 -1.60 -1.50
CA HIS A 141 -21.31 -2.04 -1.86
C HIS A 141 -22.38 -1.11 -1.24
N PRO A 142 -23.43 -0.73 -1.99
CA PRO A 142 -24.55 0.08 -1.47
C PRO A 142 -25.15 -0.49 -0.18
N ASP A 143 -25.38 -1.80 -0.12
CA ASP A 143 -25.92 -2.49 1.06
C ASP A 143 -25.02 -2.41 2.31
N SER A 144 -23.75 -2.07 2.15
CA SER A 144 -22.78 -1.89 3.25
C SER A 144 -22.51 -0.41 3.57
N GLY A 145 -23.36 0.50 3.08
CA GLY A 145 -23.20 1.95 3.25
C GLY A 145 -22.26 2.61 2.22
N GLY A 146 -21.91 1.90 1.15
CA GLY A 146 -21.26 2.49 -0.02
C GLY A 146 -22.26 3.13 -0.99
N ASP A 147 -21.83 3.37 -2.23
CA ASP A 147 -22.67 4.01 -3.24
C ASP A 147 -22.56 3.31 -4.61
N HIS A 148 -23.60 3.48 -5.42
CA HIS A 148 -23.70 2.82 -6.72
C HIS A 148 -22.62 3.26 -7.72
N ILE A 149 -22.14 4.51 -7.65
CA ILE A 149 -21.12 5.03 -8.57
C ILE A 149 -19.79 4.35 -8.26
N SER A 150 -19.37 4.34 -6.99
CA SER A 150 -18.16 3.64 -6.54
C SER A 150 -18.18 2.16 -6.95
N MET A 151 -19.30 1.47 -6.70
CA MET A 151 -19.42 0.06 -7.06
C MET A 151 -19.41 -0.18 -8.57
N ALA A 152 -20.03 0.70 -9.37
CA ALA A 152 -19.99 0.60 -10.84
C ALA A 152 -18.56 0.72 -11.38
N ILE A 153 -17.78 1.68 -10.88
CA ILE A 153 -16.37 1.85 -11.25
C ILE A 153 -15.53 0.64 -10.83
N ILE A 154 -15.75 0.09 -9.64
CA ILE A 154 -15.05 -1.12 -9.18
C ILE A 154 -15.36 -2.32 -10.09
N ASN A 155 -16.62 -2.48 -10.50
CA ASN A 155 -17.02 -3.54 -11.43
C ASN A 155 -16.40 -3.37 -12.82
N GLU A 156 -16.39 -2.14 -13.34
CA GLU A 156 -15.79 -1.80 -14.63
C GLU A 156 -14.28 -2.08 -14.60
N ALA A 157 -13.58 -1.60 -13.58
CA ALA A 157 -12.16 -1.84 -13.37
C ALA A 157 -11.85 -3.34 -13.26
N TYR A 158 -12.64 -4.08 -12.48
CA TYR A 158 -12.50 -5.52 -12.34
C TYR A 158 -12.61 -6.25 -13.67
N LYS A 159 -13.62 -5.91 -14.47
CA LYS A 159 -13.84 -6.50 -15.79
C LYS A 159 -12.63 -6.26 -16.70
N TYR A 160 -12.23 -5.00 -16.83
CA TYR A 160 -11.09 -4.62 -17.68
C TYR A 160 -9.79 -5.31 -17.25
N LEU A 161 -9.46 -5.28 -15.96
CA LEU A 161 -8.23 -5.88 -15.44
C LEU A 161 -8.23 -7.40 -15.56
N SER A 162 -9.39 -8.05 -15.39
CA SER A 162 -9.52 -9.52 -15.52
C SER A 162 -9.28 -10.02 -16.95
N GLU A 163 -9.63 -9.23 -17.95
CA GLU A 163 -9.36 -9.51 -19.37
C GLU A 163 -7.87 -9.40 -19.71
N LYS A 164 -7.12 -8.57 -18.96
CA LYS A 164 -5.67 -8.38 -19.12
C LYS A 164 -4.83 -9.29 -18.20
N ALA A 165 -5.49 -10.05 -17.33
CA ALA A 165 -4.82 -10.84 -16.32
C ALA A 165 -4.22 -12.13 -16.88
N VAL A 166 -3.03 -12.48 -16.38
CA VAL A 166 -2.42 -13.79 -16.56
C VAL A 166 -2.78 -14.70 -15.36
N ASP A 167 -2.78 -16.01 -15.61
CA ASP A 167 -3.10 -17.03 -14.59
C ASP A 167 -1.95 -17.28 -13.61
#